data_AF-A0A5S5C463-F1
#
_entry.id   AF-A0A5S5C463-F1
#
_cell.length_a   1.000
_cell.length_b   1.000
_cell.length_c   1.000
_cell.angle_alpha   90.00
_cell.angle_beta   90.00
_cell.angle_gamma   90.00
#
_symmetry.space_group_name_H-M   'P 1'
#
loop_
_entity.id
_entity.type
_entity.pdbx_description
1 polymer ?
#
loop_
_entity_poly.entity_id
_entity_poly.type
_entity_poly.pdbx_seq_one_letter_code
_entity_poly.pdbx_strand_id
1 'polypeptide(L)'
;MFSFCWFGWAQEKPRANWRLYMGIASGIALLVCLLGVYLSIQSWNEPSVLSDNASFTSYVFTVNIEFLLAGIGAFILIRKKEKEYVAPWIAFIVGIHFISLASVFDDPSLYVLAALLVAISIVAIFIAPKLQVATSAITGIGTGTVLFGFAILGLIRYVSV
;
A
#
# COMPACT_ATOMS: atom_id res chain seq x y z
N MET A 1 5.78 -6.03 -3.71
CA MET A 1 6.14 -6.00 -2.27
C MET A 1 5.01 -5.49 -1.40
N PHE A 2 4.51 -4.26 -1.60
CA PHE A 2 3.54 -3.65 -0.68
C PHE A 2 2.28 -4.49 -0.45
N SER A 3 1.66 -5.02 -1.52
CA SER A 3 0.50 -5.91 -1.39
C SER A 3 0.76 -7.09 -0.44
N PHE A 4 1.92 -7.75 -0.54
CA PHE A 4 2.32 -8.85 0.36
C PHE A 4 2.39 -8.39 1.82
N CYS A 5 3.01 -7.22 2.08
CA CYS A 5 3.11 -6.67 3.44
C CYS A 5 1.73 -6.35 4.04
N TRP A 6 0.83 -5.77 3.23
CA TRP A 6 -0.54 -5.46 3.67
C TRP A 6 -1.39 -6.71 3.91
N PHE A 7 -1.21 -7.76 3.11
CA PHE A 7 -1.78 -9.07 3.43
C PHE A 7 -1.16 -9.70 4.69
N GLY A 8 0.05 -9.31 5.09
CA GLY A 8 0.60 -9.65 6.41
C GLY A 8 -0.22 -9.02 7.55
N TRP A 9 -0.56 -7.73 7.42
CA TRP A 9 -1.46 -7.06 8.37
C TRP A 9 -2.88 -7.63 8.37
N ALA A 10 -3.34 -8.15 7.22
CA ALA A 10 -4.62 -8.84 7.11
C ALA A 10 -4.74 -10.07 8.04
N GLN A 11 -3.59 -10.62 8.49
CA GLN A 11 -3.52 -11.81 9.32
C GLN A 11 -3.57 -11.52 10.84
N GLU A 12 -3.74 -10.25 11.24
CA GLU A 12 -4.02 -9.92 12.63
C GLU A 12 -5.48 -10.29 12.98
N LYS A 13 -5.68 -11.35 13.78
CA LYS A 13 -7.00 -11.85 14.22
C LYS A 13 -8.06 -11.96 13.09
N PRO A 14 -7.78 -12.61 11.94
CA PRO A 14 -8.78 -12.87 10.91
C PRO A 14 -9.72 -14.00 11.35
N ARG A 15 -10.89 -14.06 10.72
CA ARG A 15 -11.79 -15.21 10.83
C ARG A 15 -11.10 -16.49 10.37
N ALA A 16 -11.41 -17.62 11.00
CA ALA A 16 -10.72 -18.89 10.74
C ALA A 16 -10.76 -19.29 9.26
N ASN A 17 -11.91 -19.13 8.61
CA ASN A 17 -12.11 -19.43 7.20
C ASN A 17 -11.39 -18.48 6.23
N TRP A 18 -10.88 -17.32 6.69
CA TRP A 18 -10.14 -16.38 5.83
C TRP A 18 -8.64 -16.68 5.76
N ARG A 19 -8.09 -17.33 6.79
CA ARG A 19 -6.65 -17.53 6.98
C ARG A 19 -5.98 -18.18 5.76
N LEU A 20 -6.60 -19.22 5.22
CA LEU A 20 -6.08 -19.92 4.04
C LEU A 20 -6.00 -18.98 2.83
N TYR A 21 -7.08 -18.26 2.54
CA TYR A 21 -7.13 -17.33 1.41
C TYR A 21 -6.13 -16.18 1.57
N MET A 22 -5.92 -15.69 2.80
CA MET A 22 -4.90 -14.67 3.07
C MET A 22 -3.49 -15.20 2.84
N GLY A 23 -3.20 -16.43 3.26
CA GLY A 23 -1.92 -17.09 2.96
C GLY A 23 -1.67 -17.23 1.45
N ILE A 24 -2.68 -17.66 0.70
CA ILE A 24 -2.61 -17.76 -0.77
C ILE A 24 -2.39 -16.38 -1.40
N ALA A 25 -3.15 -15.37 -0.99
CA ALA A 25 -3.02 -14.00 -1.50
C ALA A 25 -1.63 -13.41 -1.22
N SER A 26 -1.10 -13.60 -0.01
CA SER A 26 0.29 -13.25 0.33
C SER A 26 1.28 -13.98 -0.58
N GLY A 27 1.13 -15.29 -0.77
CA GLY A 27 2.03 -16.07 -1.63
C GLY A 27 2.05 -15.57 -3.08
N ILE A 28 0.88 -15.32 -3.67
CA ILE A 28 0.77 -14.79 -5.03
C ILE A 28 1.38 -13.38 -5.11
N ALA A 29 1.09 -12.50 -4.13
CA ALA A 29 1.66 -11.16 -4.08
C ALA A 29 3.19 -11.17 -3.96
N LEU A 30 3.75 -12.17 -3.27
CA LEU A 30 5.19 -12.38 -3.21
C LEU A 30 5.76 -12.83 -4.57
N LEU A 31 5.12 -13.77 -5.26
CA LEU A 31 5.57 -14.21 -6.58
C LEU A 31 5.58 -13.07 -7.60
N VAL A 32 4.51 -12.26 -7.62
CA VAL A 32 4.43 -11.05 -8.45
C VAL A 32 5.53 -10.05 -8.08
N CYS A 33 5.84 -9.91 -6.78
CA CYS A 33 6.96 -9.09 -6.33
C CYS A 33 8.30 -9.57 -6.87
N LEU A 34 8.58 -10.88 -6.79
CA LEU A 34 9.84 -11.47 -7.27
C LEU A 34 9.99 -11.31 -8.77
N LEU A 35 8.90 -11.48 -9.53
CA LEU A 35 8.88 -11.20 -10.96
C LEU A 35 9.21 -9.73 -11.26
N GLY A 36 8.58 -8.78 -10.55
CA GLY A 36 8.88 -7.36 -10.71
C GLY A 36 10.33 -7.01 -10.39
N VAL A 37 10.92 -7.61 -9.34
CA VAL A 37 12.34 -7.47 -9.01
C VAL A 37 13.22 -8.01 -10.13
N TYR A 38 12.91 -9.20 -10.66
CA TYR A 38 13.65 -9.79 -11.76
C TYR A 38 13.63 -8.89 -13.00
N LEU A 39 12.46 -8.38 -13.39
CA LEU A 39 12.33 -7.44 -14.53
C LEU A 39 13.09 -6.14 -14.29
N SER A 40 13.04 -5.61 -13.06
CA SER A 40 13.80 -4.41 -12.69
C SER A 40 15.32 -4.61 -12.80
N ILE A 41 15.83 -5.80 -12.49
CA ILE A 41 17.25 -6.14 -12.66
C ILE A 41 17.62 -6.22 -14.15
N GLN A 42 16.74 -6.78 -14.98
CA GLN A 42 16.96 -6.85 -16.42
C GLN A 42 16.98 -5.46 -17.08
N SER A 43 16.17 -4.53 -16.58
CA SER A 43 16.07 -3.16 -17.08
C SER A 43 16.88 -2.15 -16.27
N TRP A 44 17.93 -2.57 -15.57
CA TRP A 44 18.64 -1.72 -14.59
C TRP A 44 19.23 -0.43 -15.15
N ASN A 45 19.67 -0.46 -16.41
CA ASN A 45 20.32 0.68 -17.07
C ASN A 45 19.34 1.55 -17.87
N GLU A 46 18.05 1.21 -17.88
CA GLU A 46 17.05 2.00 -18.58
C GLU A 46 16.71 3.29 -17.81
N PRO A 47 16.44 4.41 -18.49
CA PRO A 47 16.04 5.65 -17.84
C PRO A 47 14.79 5.47 -16.97
N SER A 48 14.77 6.10 -15.80
CA SER A 48 13.60 6.14 -14.93
C SER A 48 13.05 7.55 -14.83
N VAL A 49 11.79 7.70 -14.43
CA VAL A 49 11.19 9.02 -14.19
C VAL A 49 11.95 9.83 -13.12
N LEU A 50 12.65 9.14 -12.22
CA LEU A 50 13.47 9.75 -11.16
C LEU A 50 14.88 10.12 -11.61
N SER A 51 15.21 9.95 -12.90
CA SER A 51 16.47 10.45 -13.46
C SER A 51 16.49 11.98 -13.59
N ASP A 52 15.34 12.65 -13.52
CA ASP A 52 15.24 14.10 -13.41
C ASP A 52 15.44 14.58 -11.96
N ASN A 53 16.30 15.58 -11.77
CA ASN A 53 16.66 16.09 -10.45
C ASN A 53 15.51 16.77 -9.71
N ALA A 54 14.59 17.43 -10.42
CA ALA A 54 13.46 18.11 -9.79
C ALA A 54 12.44 17.08 -9.29
N SER A 55 12.09 16.10 -10.13
CA SER A 55 11.25 14.95 -9.76
C SER A 55 11.83 14.16 -8.59
N PHE A 56 13.14 13.88 -8.62
CA PHE A 56 13.82 13.19 -7.52
C PHE A 56 13.76 13.96 -6.20
N THR A 57 14.05 15.27 -6.23
CA THR A 57 14.02 16.12 -5.03
C THR A 57 12.62 16.20 -4.44
N SER A 58 11.59 16.38 -5.28
CA SER A 58 10.20 16.41 -4.85
C SER A 58 9.78 15.08 -4.23
N TYR A 59 10.14 13.96 -4.87
CA TYR A 59 9.89 12.61 -4.36
C TYR A 59 10.48 12.41 -2.95
N VAL A 60 11.79 12.68 -2.79
CA VAL A 60 12.48 12.48 -1.50
C VAL A 60 11.88 13.36 -0.41
N PHE A 61 11.58 14.62 -0.70
CA PHE A 61 10.99 15.54 0.27
C PHE A 61 9.62 15.05 0.76
N THR A 62 8.74 14.67 -0.16
CA THR A 62 7.41 14.15 0.14
C THR A 62 7.48 12.88 0.98
N VAL A 63 8.29 11.89 0.57
CA VAL A 63 8.44 10.62 1.29
C VAL A 63 8.89 10.84 2.74
N ASN A 64 9.87 11.72 2.97
CA ASN A 64 10.40 11.95 4.32
C ASN A 64 9.35 12.59 5.23
N ILE A 65 8.60 13.59 4.74
CA ILE A 65 7.56 14.24 5.52
C ILE A 65 6.45 13.26 5.87
N GLU A 66 5.97 12.50 4.89
CA GLU A 66 4.87 11.57 5.11
C GLU A 66 5.28 10.40 6.00
N PHE A 67 6.52 9.92 5.88
CA PHE A 67 7.05 8.91 6.78
C PHE A 67 7.11 9.41 8.23
N LEU A 68 7.52 10.66 8.46
CA LEU A 68 7.49 11.28 9.77
C LEU A 68 6.06 11.42 10.31
N LEU A 69 5.12 11.90 9.50
CA LEU A 69 3.71 12.03 9.88
C LEU A 69 3.08 10.67 10.20
N ALA A 70 3.34 9.66 9.38
CA ALA A 70 2.92 8.29 9.61
C ALA A 70 3.45 7.76 10.95
N GLY A 71 4.75 7.89 11.20
CA GLY A 71 5.42 7.45 12.42
C GLY A 71 4.93 8.17 13.67
N ILE A 72 4.82 9.50 13.63
CA ILE A 72 4.34 10.32 14.76
C ILE A 72 2.89 9.96 15.09
N GLY A 73 2.01 9.86 14.08
CA GLY A 73 0.62 9.50 14.30
C GLY A 73 0.46 8.09 14.88
N ALA A 74 1.22 7.11 14.35
CA ALA A 74 1.25 5.76 14.90
C ALA A 74 1.74 5.74 16.36
N PHE A 75 2.80 6.48 16.68
CA PHE A 75 3.32 6.59 18.04
C PHE A 75 2.26 7.17 18.99
N ILE A 76 1.58 8.25 18.61
CA ILE A 76 0.52 8.86 19.42
C ILE A 76 -0.62 7.87 19.67
N LEU A 77 -1.08 7.15 18.63
CA LEU A 77 -2.15 6.16 18.75
C LEU A 77 -1.78 5.04 19.72
N ILE A 78 -0.56 4.50 19.60
CA ILE A 78 -0.05 3.46 20.52
C ILE A 78 0.00 3.98 21.95
N ARG A 79 0.51 5.20 22.16
CA ARG A 79 0.60 5.83 23.50
C ARG A 79 -0.78 6.05 24.13
N LYS A 80 -1.79 6.32 23.31
CA LYS A 80 -3.19 6.46 23.75
C LYS A 80 -3.93 5.13 23.94
N LYS A 81 -3.26 3.99 23.75
CA LYS A 81 -3.84 2.62 23.74
C LYS A 81 -4.84 2.36 22.60
N GLU A 82 -4.83 3.22 21.59
CA GLU A 82 -5.68 3.17 20.39
C GLU A 82 -4.97 2.44 19.24
N LYS A 83 -4.28 1.34 19.56
CA LYS A 83 -3.40 0.62 18.61
C LYS A 83 -4.14 0.05 17.39
N GLU A 84 -5.44 -0.17 17.51
CA GLU A 84 -6.30 -0.66 16.43
C GLU A 84 -6.44 0.33 15.26
N TYR A 85 -6.20 1.62 15.49
CA TYR A 85 -6.27 2.66 14.47
C TYR A 85 -4.95 2.89 13.75
N VAL A 86 -3.85 2.29 14.22
CA VAL A 86 -2.52 2.43 13.59
C VAL A 86 -2.60 1.98 12.13
N ALA A 87 -3.27 0.87 11.87
CA ALA A 87 -3.31 0.33 10.53
C ALA A 87 -4.07 1.22 9.52
N PRO A 88 -5.31 1.64 9.82
CA PRO A 88 -6.01 2.67 9.06
C PRO A 88 -5.21 3.96 8.89
N TRP A 89 -4.56 4.45 9.94
CA TRP A 89 -3.77 5.68 9.88
C TRP A 89 -2.64 5.59 8.84
N ILE A 90 -1.88 4.50 8.87
CA ILE A 90 -0.81 4.29 7.89
C ILE A 90 -1.39 4.15 6.47
N ALA A 91 -2.51 3.45 6.30
CA ALA A 91 -3.16 3.31 5.00
C ALA A 91 -3.65 4.68 4.44
N PHE A 92 -4.15 5.55 5.33
CA PHE A 92 -4.57 6.90 4.98
C PHE A 92 -3.39 7.75 4.47
N ILE A 93 -2.27 7.78 5.21
CA ILE A 93 -1.07 8.51 4.79
C ILE A 93 -0.50 7.95 3.49
N VAL A 94 -0.46 6.63 3.33
CA VAL A 94 -0.05 5.99 2.07
C VAL A 94 -0.99 6.35 0.92
N GLY A 95 -2.29 6.48 1.17
CA GLY A 95 -3.24 6.98 0.17
C GLY A 95 -2.92 8.40 -0.27
N ILE A 96 -2.65 9.30 0.67
CA ILE A 96 -2.25 10.69 0.37
C ILE A 96 -0.92 10.73 -0.40
N HIS A 97 0.04 9.88 -0.03
CA HIS A 97 1.33 9.76 -0.72
C HIS A 97 1.16 9.57 -2.24
N PHE A 98 0.21 8.73 -2.66
CA PHE A 98 -0.04 8.50 -4.08
C PHE A 98 -0.59 9.72 -4.83
N ILE A 99 -1.22 10.69 -4.14
CA ILE A 99 -1.65 11.96 -4.75
C ILE A 99 -0.42 12.77 -5.17
N SER A 100 0.57 12.87 -4.29
CA SER A 100 1.83 13.56 -4.58
C SER A 100 2.67 12.81 -5.61
N LEU A 101 2.63 11.48 -5.61
CA LEU A 101 3.32 10.67 -6.61
C LEU A 101 2.69 10.76 -8.01
N ALA A 102 1.38 11.02 -8.11
CA ALA A 102 0.69 11.14 -9.40
C ALA A 102 1.35 12.19 -10.31
N SER A 103 1.76 13.33 -9.75
CA SER A 103 2.46 14.37 -10.51
C SER A 103 3.92 14.04 -10.79
N VAL A 104 4.57 13.25 -9.91
CA VAL A 104 5.99 12.86 -10.11
C VAL A 104 6.11 11.82 -11.21
N PHE A 105 5.20 10.83 -11.25
CA PHE A 105 5.22 9.75 -12.23
C PHE A 105 4.39 10.02 -13.50
N ASP A 106 3.72 11.18 -13.56
CA ASP A 106 2.79 11.54 -14.64
C ASP A 106 1.75 10.43 -14.93
N ASP A 107 1.25 9.79 -13.88
CA ASP A 107 0.27 8.69 -13.97
C ASP A 107 -1.02 9.05 -13.21
N PRO A 108 -2.08 9.48 -13.93
CA PRO A 108 -3.37 9.81 -13.34
C PRO A 108 -4.05 8.64 -12.61
N SER A 109 -3.70 7.39 -12.93
CA SER A 109 -4.27 6.24 -12.24
C SER A 109 -3.89 6.19 -10.76
N LEU A 110 -2.82 6.88 -10.35
CA LEU A 110 -2.42 7.01 -8.95
C LEU A 110 -3.42 7.83 -8.12
N TYR A 111 -4.21 8.73 -8.73
CA TYR A 111 -5.32 9.38 -8.02
C TYR A 111 -6.45 8.41 -7.67
N VAL A 112 -6.72 7.45 -8.55
CA VAL A 112 -7.70 6.38 -8.27
C VAL A 112 -7.18 5.48 -7.15
N LEU A 113 -5.90 5.11 -7.20
CA LEU A 113 -5.25 4.36 -6.13
C LEU A 113 -5.35 5.10 -4.78
N ALA A 114 -5.01 6.38 -4.75
CA ALA A 114 -5.11 7.23 -3.57
C ALA A 114 -6.53 7.24 -2.99
N ALA A 115 -7.54 7.50 -3.83
CA ALA A 115 -8.94 7.55 -3.41
C ALA A 115 -9.40 6.21 -2.81
N LEU A 116 -9.01 5.08 -3.42
CA LEU A 116 -9.34 3.75 -2.92
C LEU A 116 -8.70 3.49 -1.55
N LEU A 117 -7.41 3.82 -1.37
CA LEU A 117 -6.71 3.61 -0.10
C LEU A 117 -7.26 4.49 1.03
N VAL A 118 -7.55 5.75 0.73
CA VAL A 118 -8.21 6.66 1.69
C VAL A 118 -9.59 6.11 2.05
N ALA A 119 -10.39 5.69 1.07
CA ALA A 119 -11.69 5.09 1.33
C ALA A 119 -11.58 3.83 2.22
N ILE A 120 -10.63 2.93 1.92
CA ILE A 120 -10.37 1.73 2.73
C ILE A 120 -10.01 2.09 4.17
N SER A 121 -9.15 3.10 4.37
CA SER A 121 -8.73 3.52 5.72
C SER A 121 -9.91 3.94 6.59
N ILE A 122 -10.87 4.67 6.01
CA ILE A 122 -12.08 5.14 6.68
C ILE A 122 -13.05 3.97 6.89
N VAL A 123 -13.34 3.21 5.83
CA VAL A 123 -14.31 2.12 5.84
C VAL A 123 -13.92 1.01 6.83
N ALA A 124 -12.63 0.70 6.95
CA ALA A 124 -12.13 -0.34 7.85
C ALA A 124 -12.52 -0.09 9.31
N ILE A 125 -12.51 1.17 9.76
CA ILE A 125 -12.88 1.59 11.11
C ILE A 125 -14.34 1.21 11.43
N PHE A 126 -15.25 1.32 10.45
CA PHE A 126 -16.66 1.03 10.65
C PHE A 126 -17.01 -0.45 10.44
N ILE A 127 -16.30 -1.14 9.54
CA ILE A 127 -16.61 -2.52 9.17
C ILE A 127 -15.98 -3.52 10.15
N ALA A 128 -14.75 -3.29 10.60
CA ALA A 128 -14.04 -4.26 11.43
C ALA A 128 -14.77 -4.62 12.74
N PRO A 129 -15.34 -3.65 13.50
CA PRO A 129 -16.12 -3.95 14.69
C PRO A 129 -17.36 -4.78 14.40
N LYS A 130 -18.08 -4.47 13.30
CA LYS A 130 -19.27 -5.22 12.86
C LYS A 130 -18.94 -6.67 12.53
N LEU A 131 -17.73 -6.92 12.03
CA LEU A 131 -17.25 -8.25 11.66
C LEU A 131 -16.50 -8.97 12.81
N GLN A 132 -16.29 -8.30 13.94
CA GLN A 132 -15.54 -8.79 15.12
C GLN A 132 -14.10 -9.25 14.81
N VAL A 133 -13.44 -8.55 13.89
CA VAL A 133 -12.04 -8.79 13.49
C VAL A 133 -11.18 -7.57 13.85
N ALA A 134 -9.85 -7.70 13.79
CA ALA A 134 -8.99 -6.53 13.95
C ALA A 134 -9.19 -5.54 12.80
N THR A 135 -9.09 -4.24 13.09
CA THR A 135 -9.19 -3.19 12.06
C THR A 135 -8.09 -3.28 11.01
N SER A 136 -6.90 -3.72 11.42
CA SER A 136 -5.79 -4.09 10.54
C SER A 136 -6.13 -5.24 9.59
N ALA A 137 -7.01 -6.18 9.97
CA ALA A 137 -7.44 -7.26 9.09
C ALA A 137 -8.15 -6.71 7.85
N ILE A 138 -9.15 -5.83 8.06
CA ILE A 138 -9.93 -5.22 6.97
C ILE A 138 -9.07 -4.24 6.17
N THR A 139 -8.27 -3.41 6.86
CA THR A 139 -7.35 -2.48 6.21
C THR A 139 -6.35 -3.23 5.32
N GLY A 140 -5.75 -4.30 5.83
CA GLY A 140 -4.79 -5.15 5.12
C GLY A 140 -5.38 -5.84 3.90
N ILE A 141 -6.58 -6.41 4.02
CA ILE A 141 -7.29 -7.02 2.88
C ILE A 141 -7.56 -5.97 1.81
N GLY A 142 -8.17 -4.84 2.17
CA GLY A 142 -8.54 -3.80 1.21
C GLY A 142 -7.30 -3.24 0.51
N THR A 143 -6.36 -2.71 1.29
CA THR A 143 -5.15 -2.08 0.77
C THR A 143 -4.29 -3.07 -0.01
N GLY A 144 -4.12 -4.29 0.52
CA GLY A 144 -3.35 -5.34 -0.15
C GLY A 144 -3.94 -5.73 -1.50
N THR A 145 -5.27 -5.82 -1.61
CA THR A 145 -5.97 -6.17 -2.85
C THR A 145 -5.89 -5.06 -3.89
N VAL A 146 -6.12 -3.80 -3.48
CA VAL A 146 -6.03 -2.66 -4.41
C VAL A 146 -4.61 -2.51 -4.94
N LEU A 147 -3.59 -2.56 -4.06
CA LEU A 147 -2.18 -2.50 -4.47
C LEU A 147 -1.79 -3.70 -5.34
N PHE A 148 -2.36 -4.88 -5.11
CA PHE A 148 -2.15 -6.03 -5.98
C PHE A 148 -2.69 -5.77 -7.39
N GLY A 149 -3.92 -5.26 -7.50
CA GLY A 149 -4.52 -4.90 -8.79
C GLY A 149 -3.68 -3.90 -9.57
N PHE A 150 -3.17 -2.87 -8.90
CA PHE A 150 -2.26 -1.89 -9.52
C PHE A 150 -0.90 -2.48 -9.89
N ALA A 151 -0.38 -3.43 -9.12
CA ALA A 151 0.84 -4.15 -9.50
C ALA A 151 0.65 -4.99 -10.77
N ILE A 152 -0.49 -5.68 -10.89
CA ILE A 152 -0.85 -6.42 -12.11
C ILE A 152 -1.04 -5.47 -13.29
N LEU A 153 -1.74 -4.35 -13.10
CA LEU A 153 -1.89 -3.32 -14.12
C LEU A 153 -0.53 -2.80 -14.62
N GLY A 154 0.39 -2.53 -13.70
CA GLY A 154 1.76 -2.12 -14.02
C GLY A 154 2.51 -3.18 -14.83
N LEU A 155 2.39 -4.46 -14.45
CA LEU A 155 2.98 -5.56 -15.23
C LEU A 155 2.38 -5.68 -16.63
N ILE A 156 1.05 -5.57 -16.75
CA ILE A 156 0.37 -5.61 -18.05
C ILE A 156 0.87 -4.46 -18.94
N ARG A 157 0.95 -3.24 -18.41
CA ARG A 157 1.49 -2.09 -19.13
C ARG A 157 2.93 -2.34 -19.58
N TYR A 158 3.78 -2.86 -18.69
CA TYR A 158 5.17 -3.17 -19.00
C TYR A 158 5.32 -4.16 -20.16
N VAL A 159 4.51 -5.22 -20.23
CA VAL A 159 4.60 -6.23 -21.31
C VAL A 159 3.87 -5.83 -22.60
N SER A 160 3.05 -4.77 -22.57
CA SER A 160 2.27 -4.31 -23.72
C SER A 160 2.96 -3.20 -24.52
N VAL A 161 4.09 -2.69 -24.03
CA VAL A 161 4.97 -1.72 -24.68
C VAL A 161 6.06 -2.48 -25.44
#